data_AF-A0AAD9WIN9-F1
#
_entry.id   AF-A0AAD9WIN9-F1
#
_cell.length_a   1.000
_cell.length_b   1.000
_cell.length_c   1.000
_cell.angle_alpha   90.00
_cell.angle_beta   90.00
_cell.angle_gamma   90.00
#
_symmetry.space_group_name_H-M   'P 1'
#
loop_
_entity.id
_entity.type
_entity.pdbx_description
1 polymer ?
#
loop_
_entity_poly.entity_id
_entity_poly.type
_entity_poly.pdbx_seq_one_letter_code
_entity_poly.pdbx_strand_id
1 'polypeptide(L)'
;MDADVITIENSRSDEKPVSVIHKGVEFGTGIGPSVYDIHSFIIPSAEEIADRITKMLATNILWFNPEFVLKTCKHTGVKLALKIFIAAAELLRIELAHAKKEKYE
;
A
#
# COMPACT_ATOMS: atom_id res chain seq x y z
N MET A 1 -21.09 3.92 -4.63
CA MET A 1 -20.88 3.24 -3.32
C MET A 1 -20.69 4.25 -2.20
N ASP A 2 -20.25 5.49 -2.49
CA ASP A 2 -20.11 6.57 -1.48
C ASP A 2 -19.33 6.12 -0.25
N ALA A 3 -18.27 5.34 -0.51
CA ALA A 3 -17.42 4.79 0.53
C ALA A 3 -16.25 5.75 0.76
N ASP A 4 -15.93 6.02 2.02
CA ASP A 4 -14.81 6.88 2.39
C ASP A 4 -13.47 6.31 1.92
N VAL A 5 -13.32 4.98 1.98
CA VAL A 5 -12.12 4.25 1.56
C VAL A 5 -12.52 2.95 0.88
N ILE A 6 -11.90 2.66 -0.28
CA ILE A 6 -12.09 1.40 -0.99
C ILE A 6 -10.76 0.65 -1.06
N THR A 7 -10.74 -0.59 -0.57
CA THR A 7 -9.59 -1.49 -0.72
C THR A 7 -9.77 -2.39 -1.93
N ILE A 8 -8.72 -2.58 -2.73
CA ILE A 8 -8.74 -3.43 -3.93
C ILE A 8 -7.57 -4.43 -3.97
N GLU A 9 -7.80 -5.57 -4.60
CA GLU A 9 -6.74 -6.53 -4.93
C GLU A 9 -5.82 -5.95 -6.00
N ASN A 10 -4.52 -5.93 -5.76
CA ASN A 10 -3.54 -5.32 -6.66
C ASN A 10 -2.13 -5.92 -6.55
N SER A 11 -1.84 -6.80 -5.58
CA SER A 11 -0.45 -7.20 -5.30
C SER A 11 0.22 -7.94 -6.47
N ARG A 12 -0.56 -8.62 -7.30
CA ARG A 12 -0.11 -9.32 -8.52
C ARG A 12 -0.29 -8.52 -9.81
N SER A 13 -0.85 -7.32 -9.73
CA SER A 13 -1.07 -6.45 -10.89
C SER A 13 0.01 -5.38 -10.97
N ASP A 14 0.30 -4.93 -12.20
CA ASP A 14 1.08 -3.71 -12.42
C ASP A 14 0.36 -2.50 -11.78
N GLU A 15 1.03 -1.37 -11.66
CA GLU A 15 0.48 -0.07 -11.21
C GLU A 15 -0.61 0.55 -12.12
N LYS A 16 -1.04 -0.16 -13.17
CA LYS A 16 -2.05 0.28 -14.15
C LYS A 16 -3.43 0.55 -13.54
N PRO A 17 -3.99 -0.24 -12.60
CA PRO A 17 -5.30 0.06 -12.00
C PRO A 17 -5.31 1.42 -11.30
N VAL A 18 -4.25 1.73 -10.56
CA VAL A 18 -4.08 3.04 -9.90
C VAL A 18 -4.06 4.15 -10.94
N SER A 19 -3.42 3.97 -12.09
CA SER A 19 -3.40 4.97 -13.17
C SER A 19 -4.78 5.26 -13.78
N VAL A 20 -5.69 4.27 -13.83
CA VAL A 20 -7.06 4.45 -14.34
C VAL A 20 -7.87 5.34 -13.41
N ILE A 21 -7.70 5.17 -12.10
CA ILE A 21 -8.37 5.98 -11.08
C ILE A 21 -7.95 7.44 -11.17
N HIS A 22 -6.72 7.73 -11.58
CA HIS A 22 -6.23 9.10 -11.75
C HIS A 22 -6.61 9.74 -13.10
N LYS A 23 -6.87 8.95 -14.15
CA LYS A 23 -7.00 9.45 -15.53
C LYS A 23 -8.43 9.59 -16.06
N GLY A 24 -9.45 9.20 -15.30
CA GLY A 24 -10.83 9.21 -15.80
C GLY A 24 -11.92 9.67 -14.82
N VAL A 25 -11.60 9.79 -13.53
CA VAL A 25 -12.56 10.17 -12.48
C VAL A 25 -11.79 10.94 -11.41
N GLU A 26 -12.29 12.10 -10.94
CA GLU A 26 -11.78 12.70 -9.71
C GLU A 26 -12.20 11.82 -8.52
N PHE A 27 -11.34 10.85 -8.20
CA PHE A 27 -11.54 9.99 -7.04
C PHE A 27 -11.15 10.78 -5.79
N GLY A 28 -12.12 11.47 -5.19
CA GLY A 28 -11.92 12.28 -3.98
C GLY A 28 -11.86 11.46 -2.67
N THR A 29 -12.03 10.15 -2.75
CA THR A 29 -12.11 9.21 -1.61
C THR A 29 -10.84 8.36 -1.50
N GLY A 30 -10.58 7.82 -0.31
CA GLY A 30 -9.41 7.00 -0.04
C GLY A 30 -9.37 5.73 -0.88
N ILE A 31 -8.16 5.30 -1.25
CA ILE A 31 -7.96 4.03 -1.96
C ILE A 31 -6.84 3.22 -1.34
N GLY A 32 -7.10 1.93 -1.12
CA GLY A 32 -6.15 0.95 -0.60
C GLY A 32 -5.84 -0.16 -1.60
N PRO A 33 -4.95 0.05 -2.58
CA PRO A 33 -4.43 -1.05 -3.37
C PRO A 33 -3.57 -1.94 -2.46
N SER A 34 -3.84 -3.24 -2.50
CA SER A 34 -3.05 -4.20 -1.75
C SER A 34 -1.66 -4.41 -2.37
N VAL A 35 -0.66 -4.59 -1.50
CA VAL A 35 0.76 -4.62 -1.90
C VAL A 35 1.45 -5.96 -1.63
N TYR A 36 0.75 -6.88 -0.96
CA TYR A 36 1.24 -8.22 -0.63
C TYR A 36 0.22 -9.28 -0.98
N ASP A 37 0.69 -10.29 -1.71
CA ASP A 37 -0.03 -11.50 -2.06
C ASP A 37 0.06 -12.52 -0.92
N ILE A 38 -1.05 -12.75 -0.23
CA ILE A 38 -1.11 -13.74 0.86
C ILE A 38 -0.98 -15.19 0.39
N HIS A 39 -1.14 -15.45 -0.91
CA HIS A 39 -0.93 -16.76 -1.51
C HIS A 39 0.54 -17.01 -1.87
N SER A 40 1.40 -15.99 -1.78
CA SER A 40 2.83 -16.15 -1.96
C SER A 40 3.46 -16.84 -0.74
N PHE A 41 4.35 -17.80 -1.00
CA PHE A 41 5.20 -18.39 0.03
C PHE A 41 6.29 -17.44 0.52
N ILE A 42 6.57 -16.39 -0.23
CA ILE A 42 7.61 -15.39 0.03
C ILE A 42 6.93 -14.12 0.53
N ILE A 43 7.35 -13.67 1.70
CA ILE A 43 6.96 -12.36 2.23
C ILE A 43 8.00 -11.35 1.72
N PRO A 44 7.59 -10.30 1.00
CA PRO A 44 8.50 -9.27 0.49
C PRO A 44 9.15 -8.50 1.64
N SER A 45 10.26 -7.81 1.36
CA SER A 45 10.92 -6.94 2.33
C SER A 45 10.15 -5.64 2.58
N ALA A 46 10.54 -4.89 3.60
CA ALA A 46 9.93 -3.60 3.90
C ALA A 46 10.20 -2.59 2.78
N GLU A 47 11.40 -2.63 2.20
CA GLU A 47 11.83 -1.78 1.09
C GLU A 47 11.07 -2.10 -0.19
N GLU A 48 10.84 -3.39 -0.50
CA GLU A 48 10.04 -3.80 -1.66
C GLU A 48 8.58 -3.34 -1.55
N ILE A 49 8.01 -3.43 -0.34
CA ILE A 49 6.66 -2.90 -0.07
C ILE A 49 6.66 -1.38 -0.19
N ALA A 50 7.64 -0.70 0.39
CA ALA A 50 7.74 0.76 0.34
C ALA A 50 7.86 1.27 -1.10
N ASP A 51 8.74 0.69 -1.92
CA ASP A 51 8.92 1.02 -3.33
C ASP A 51 7.62 0.84 -4.13
N ARG A 52 6.91 -0.27 -3.90
CA ARG A 52 5.59 -0.50 -4.52
C ARG A 52 4.57 0.56 -4.13
N ILE A 53 4.51 0.94 -2.86
CA ILE A 53 3.62 1.99 -2.38
C ILE A 53 4.01 3.34 -3.01
N THR A 54 5.30 3.67 -3.08
CA THR A 54 5.81 4.91 -3.69
C THR A 54 5.46 5.04 -5.16
N LYS A 55 5.48 3.95 -5.93
CA LYS A 55 5.05 3.97 -7.33
C LYS A 55 3.54 4.18 -7.49
N MET A 56 2.76 3.80 -6.49
CA MET A 56 1.31 4.04 -6.43
C MET A 56 0.94 5.39 -5.78
N LEU A 57 1.89 6.01 -5.06
CA LEU A 57 1.73 7.29 -4.37
C LEU A 57 1.62 8.42 -5.39
N ALA A 58 0.37 8.83 -5.65
CA ALA A 58 0.10 10.06 -6.38
C ALA A 58 -0.54 11.14 -5.50
N THR A 59 -1.04 10.82 -4.29
CA THR A 59 -1.93 11.72 -3.53
C THR A 59 -2.00 11.41 -2.02
N ASN A 60 -2.55 12.36 -1.25
CA ASN A 60 -2.77 12.27 0.20
C ASN A 60 -3.90 11.30 0.63
N ILE A 61 -4.45 10.51 -0.30
CA ILE A 61 -5.63 9.67 -0.10
C ILE A 61 -5.30 8.17 -0.17
N LEU A 62 -4.01 7.81 -0.16
CA LEU A 62 -3.58 6.42 -0.29
C LEU A 62 -3.56 5.70 1.08
N TRP A 63 -4.16 4.52 1.09
CA TRP A 63 -4.06 3.51 2.14
C TRP A 63 -3.26 2.32 1.61
N PHE A 64 -2.69 1.51 2.50
CA PHE A 64 -2.07 0.25 2.12
C PHE A 64 -2.51 -0.85 3.09
N ASN A 65 -2.76 -2.04 2.55
CA ASN A 65 -3.27 -3.20 3.28
C ASN A 65 -2.76 -4.50 2.64
N PRO A 66 -2.72 -5.62 3.39
CA PRO A 66 -2.50 -6.94 2.80
C PRO A 66 -3.66 -7.35 1.87
N GLU A 67 -3.41 -8.25 0.92
CA GLU A 67 -4.52 -8.91 0.18
C GLU A 67 -5.34 -9.78 1.12
N PHE A 68 -6.66 -9.63 1.02
CA PHE A 68 -7.67 -10.56 1.52
C PHE A 68 -7.58 -10.97 3.01
N VAL A 69 -8.52 -11.84 3.37
CA VAL A 69 -8.73 -12.35 4.72
C VAL A 69 -7.60 -13.32 5.09
N LEU A 70 -6.84 -13.00 6.16
CA LEU A 70 -5.73 -13.79 6.70
C LEU A 70 -6.15 -15.15 7.33
N LYS A 71 -7.40 -15.58 7.15
CA LYS A 71 -8.01 -16.77 7.78
C LYS A 71 -7.32 -18.07 7.40
N THR A 72 -6.79 -18.16 6.18
CA THR A 72 -6.12 -19.38 5.67
C THR A 72 -4.61 -19.39 5.93
N CYS A 73 -4.05 -18.29 6.43
CA CYS A 73 -2.62 -18.14 6.69
C CYS A 73 -2.23 -18.71 8.07
N LYS A 74 -1.00 -19.23 8.18
CA LYS A 74 -0.43 -19.59 9.49
C LYS A 74 -0.12 -18.33 10.31
N HIS A 75 -0.47 -18.32 11.59
CA HIS A 75 -0.25 -17.18 12.48
C HIS A 75 1.19 -16.63 12.49
N THR A 76 2.19 -17.51 12.39
CA THR A 76 3.61 -17.11 12.35
C THR A 76 3.94 -16.29 11.10
N GLY A 77 3.45 -16.71 9.93
CA GLY A 77 3.61 -15.98 8.68
C GLY A 77 2.88 -14.65 8.69
N VAL A 78 1.64 -14.63 9.21
CA VAL A 78 0.84 -13.41 9.34
C VAL A 78 1.56 -12.37 10.22
N LYS A 79 2.06 -12.79 11.39
CA LYS A 79 2.74 -11.88 12.32
C LYS A 79 4.01 -11.29 11.70
N LEU A 80 4.74 -12.07 10.92
CA LEU A 80 5.93 -11.61 10.22
C LEU A 80 5.56 -10.60 9.12
N ALA A 81 4.58 -10.93 8.28
CA ALA A 81 4.11 -10.05 7.21
C ALA A 81 3.62 -8.70 7.78
N LEU A 82 2.77 -8.72 8.81
CA LEU A 82 2.28 -7.48 9.43
C LEU A 82 3.39 -6.62 10.02
N LYS A 83 4.43 -7.22 10.60
CA LYS A 83 5.60 -6.46 11.08
C LYS A 83 6.33 -5.75 9.95
N ILE A 84 6.52 -6.43 8.81
CA ILE A 84 7.17 -5.86 7.65
C ILE A 84 6.33 -4.73 7.06
N PHE A 85 5.01 -4.90 7.01
CA PHE A 85 4.08 -3.84 6.59
C PHE A 85 4.19 -2.59 7.45
N ILE A 86 4.26 -2.76 8.78
CA ILE A 86 4.43 -1.63 9.71
C ILE A 86 5.80 -0.97 9.47
N ALA A 87 6.86 -1.75 9.30
CA ALA A 87 8.20 -1.20 9.01
C ALA A 87 8.21 -0.39 7.70
N ALA A 88 7.60 -0.89 6.63
CA ALA A 88 7.49 -0.17 5.37
C ALA A 88 6.71 1.16 5.53
N ALA A 89 5.63 1.14 6.32
CA ALA A 89 4.86 2.34 6.63
C ALA A 89 5.68 3.38 7.41
N GLU A 90 6.47 2.93 8.39
CA GLU A 90 7.34 3.80 9.19
C GLU A 90 8.43 4.44 8.33
N LEU A 91 9.06 3.66 7.45
CA LEU A 91 10.05 4.15 6.48
C LEU A 91 9.46 5.27 5.60
N LEU A 92 8.31 5.01 4.97
CA LEU A 92 7.66 6.00 4.10
C LEU A 92 7.25 7.27 4.85
N ARG A 93 6.78 7.15 6.10
CA ARG A 93 6.41 8.31 6.92
C ARG A 93 7.62 9.19 7.24
N ILE A 94 8.78 8.58 7.49
CA ILE A 94 10.04 9.29 7.71
C ILE A 94 10.43 10.01 6.43
N GLU A 95 10.46 9.32 5.29
CA GLU A 95 10.81 9.90 3.98
C GLU A 95 9.90 11.07 3.61
N LEU A 96 8.59 10.93 3.78
CA LEU A 96 7.62 12.00 3.50
C LEU A 96 7.78 13.19 4.47
N ALA A 97 8.11 12.94 5.74
CA ALA A 97 8.36 14.02 6.70
C ALA A 97 9.63 14.80 6.34
N HIS A 98 10.69 14.12 5.92
CA HIS A 98 11.92 14.75 5.43
C HIS A 98 11.67 15.56 4.16
N ALA A 99 11.02 14.97 3.14
CA ALA A 99 10.70 15.67 1.90
C ALA A 99 9.81 16.90 2.12
N LYS A 100 8.88 16.83 3.10
CA LYS A 100 8.07 17.98 3.48
C LYS A 100 8.93 19.08 4.09
N LYS A 101 9.89 18.76 4.96
CA LYS A 101 10.78 19.73 5.59
C LYS A 101 11.65 20.47 4.57
N GLU A 102 12.27 19.75 3.63
CA GLU A 102 13.09 20.34 2.55
C GLU A 102 12.30 21.27 1.62
N LYS A 103 10.99 21.07 1.48
CA LYS A 103 10.13 21.93 0.65
C LYS A 103 9.83 23.30 1.29
N TYR A 104 9.98 23.43 2.61
CA TYR A 104 9.64 24.64 3.37
C TYR A 104 10.87 25.33 4.00
N GLU A 105 12.08 24.82 3.78
CA GLU A 105 13.37 25.48 4.05
C GLU A 105 13.92 26.10 2.76
#